data_AF-A0A0H3FX51-F1
#
_entry.id   AF-A0A0H3FX51-F1
#
_cell.length_a   1.000
_cell.length_b   1.000
_cell.length_c   1.000
_cell.angle_alpha   90.00
_cell.angle_beta   90.00
_cell.angle_gamma   90.00
#
_symmetry.space_group_name_H-M   'P 1'
#
loop_
_entity.id
_entity.type
_entity.pdbx_description
1 polymer ?
#
loop_
_entity_poly.entity_id
_entity_poly.type
_entity_poly.pdbx_seq_one_letter_code
_entity_poly.pdbx_strand_id
1 'polypeptide(L)'
;MAVFRVKRSTLRKLLCVTVLSVASPLVASPPLPTPMALSSLESGEWRISVLPKGMTDVCLGNPHQLMHSAIPSGQCDALVVDNKPDMATMEYRCGEAGWARTTIHVDNGHSARIDSQGVAGRMPFAFKADVRRIGNCPS
;
A
#
# COMPACT_ATOMS: atom_id res chain seq x y z
N MET A 1 -46.75 -56.27 -1.21
CA MET A 1 -45.89 -56.56 -2.39
C MET A 1 -46.67 -56.16 -3.65
N ALA A 2 -46.30 -55.06 -4.30
CA ALA A 2 -46.86 -54.70 -5.61
C ALA A 2 -45.75 -54.04 -6.42
N VAL A 3 -45.28 -54.74 -7.45
CA VAL A 3 -44.23 -54.32 -8.37
C VAL A 3 -44.88 -53.45 -9.44
N PHE A 4 -44.52 -52.17 -9.52
CA PHE A 4 -44.93 -51.32 -10.64
C PHE A 4 -43.76 -51.11 -11.61
N ARG A 5 -43.90 -51.75 -12.77
CA ARG A 5 -43.02 -51.68 -13.94
C ARG A 5 -42.94 -50.25 -14.49
N VAL A 6 -41.72 -49.76 -14.69
CA VAL A 6 -41.40 -48.50 -15.37
C VAL A 6 -41.70 -48.61 -16.87
N LYS A 7 -42.61 -47.78 -17.37
CA LYS A 7 -42.93 -47.67 -18.81
C LYS A 7 -42.03 -46.59 -19.44
N ARG A 8 -40.98 -47.04 -20.13
CA ARG A 8 -40.11 -46.19 -20.96
C ARG A 8 -40.88 -45.74 -22.21
N SER A 9 -41.27 -44.47 -22.28
CA SER A 9 -41.43 -43.74 -23.53
C SER A 9 -41.86 -42.31 -23.22
N THR A 10 -40.97 -41.35 -23.43
CA THR A 10 -41.25 -40.05 -24.07
C THR A 10 -39.96 -39.23 -24.09
N LEU A 11 -39.27 -39.29 -25.22
CA LEU A 11 -38.16 -38.41 -25.57
C LEU A 11 -38.74 -37.04 -25.99
N ARG A 12 -38.76 -36.07 -25.07
CA ARG A 12 -38.71 -34.61 -25.30
C ARG A 12 -39.12 -33.90 -24.01
N LYS A 13 -38.23 -33.08 -23.44
CA LYS A 13 -38.45 -31.65 -23.15
C LYS A 13 -37.30 -31.04 -22.34
N LEU A 14 -36.75 -29.98 -22.92
CA LEU A 14 -36.07 -28.82 -22.32
C LEU A 14 -35.00 -29.08 -21.24
N LEU A 15 -33.74 -29.03 -21.68
CA LEU A 15 -32.60 -28.72 -20.82
C LEU A 15 -32.49 -27.19 -20.70
N CYS A 16 -33.14 -26.58 -19.70
CA CYS A 16 -32.83 -25.21 -19.30
C CYS A 16 -31.58 -25.24 -18.42
N VAL A 17 -30.42 -24.99 -19.01
CA VAL A 17 -29.18 -24.77 -18.27
C VAL A 17 -29.19 -23.31 -17.80
N THR A 18 -29.64 -23.07 -16.58
CA THR A 18 -29.46 -21.77 -15.91
C THR A 18 -28.01 -21.67 -15.43
N VAL A 19 -27.20 -20.91 -16.16
CA VAL A 19 -25.83 -20.56 -15.76
C VAL A 19 -25.92 -19.50 -14.66
N LEU A 20 -25.65 -19.90 -13.41
CA LEU A 20 -25.54 -18.97 -12.28
C LEU A 20 -24.14 -18.33 -12.34
N SER A 21 -24.02 -17.15 -12.94
CA SER A 21 -22.79 -16.36 -12.91
C SER A 21 -22.59 -15.80 -11.49
N VAL A 22 -21.67 -16.37 -10.73
CA VAL A 22 -21.18 -15.80 -9.47
C VAL A 22 -20.32 -14.58 -9.78
N ALA A 23 -20.89 -13.38 -9.62
CA ALA A 23 -20.13 -12.14 -9.61
C ALA A 23 -19.40 -12.02 -8.27
N SER A 24 -18.10 -12.32 -8.24
CA SER A 24 -17.26 -12.06 -7.07
C SER A 24 -17.13 -10.55 -6.86
N PRO A 25 -17.48 -9.99 -5.69
CA PRO A 25 -17.24 -8.58 -5.41
C PRO A 25 -15.74 -8.34 -5.35
N LEU A 26 -15.25 -7.40 -6.16
CA LEU A 26 -13.91 -6.82 -6.00
C LEU A 26 -13.90 -6.05 -4.68
N VAL A 27 -13.21 -6.59 -3.67
CA VAL A 27 -13.00 -5.88 -2.40
C VAL A 27 -11.96 -4.79 -2.66
N ALA A 28 -12.39 -3.53 -2.72
CA ALA A 28 -11.50 -2.39 -2.79
C ALA A 28 -10.96 -2.10 -1.38
N SER A 29 -9.63 -2.07 -1.23
CA SER A 29 -8.99 -1.62 0.01
C SER A 29 -9.17 -0.10 0.17
N PRO A 30 -9.44 0.42 1.37
CA PRO A 30 -9.53 1.86 1.60
C PRO A 30 -8.18 2.53 1.29
N PRO A 31 -8.19 3.78 0.78
CA PRO A 31 -6.94 4.51 0.52
C PRO A 31 -6.19 4.76 1.83
N LEU A 32 -4.86 4.71 1.77
CA LEU A 32 -4.01 5.04 2.91
C LEU A 32 -4.19 6.52 3.29
N PRO A 33 -4.23 6.84 4.59
CA PRO A 33 -4.36 8.22 5.02
C PRO A 33 -3.13 9.03 4.62
N THR A 34 -3.34 10.29 4.23
CA THR A 34 -2.28 11.23 3.83
C THR A 34 -2.06 12.27 4.92
N PRO A 35 -0.91 12.22 5.63
CA PRO A 35 -0.59 13.24 6.62
C PRO A 35 -0.43 14.63 6.00
N MET A 36 -0.78 15.66 6.78
CA MET A 36 -0.73 17.06 6.34
C MET A 36 0.69 17.53 6.07
N ALA A 37 1.69 17.07 6.85
CA ALA A 37 3.08 17.49 6.69
C ALA A 37 3.60 17.38 5.24
N LEU A 38 3.16 16.33 4.54
CA LEU A 38 3.58 16.00 3.18
C LEU A 38 2.98 16.92 2.11
N SER A 39 1.91 17.67 2.41
CA SER A 39 1.23 18.52 1.43
C SER A 39 2.06 19.73 1.00
N SER A 40 3.10 20.07 1.76
CA SER A 40 4.03 21.15 1.43
C SER A 40 5.17 20.71 0.50
N LEU A 41 5.35 19.41 0.31
CA LEU A 41 6.39 18.86 -0.55
C LEU A 41 6.02 18.97 -2.03
N GLU A 42 7.00 19.28 -2.86
CA GLU A 42 6.80 19.44 -4.29
C GLU A 42 7.05 18.17 -5.09
N SER A 43 6.29 17.98 -6.18
CA SER A 43 6.57 16.93 -7.16
C SER A 43 7.91 17.18 -7.88
N GLY A 44 8.58 16.11 -8.28
CA GLY A 44 9.83 16.19 -9.04
C GLY A 44 10.72 14.98 -8.86
N GLU A 45 11.99 15.12 -9.24
CA GLU A 45 13.01 14.13 -8.97
C GLU A 45 13.58 14.36 -7.57
N TRP A 46 13.67 13.29 -6.79
CA TRP A 46 14.10 13.29 -5.41
C TRP A 46 15.24 12.31 -5.20
N ARG A 47 16.30 12.76 -4.53
CA ARG A 47 17.37 11.91 -4.01
C ARG A 47 17.05 11.48 -2.60
N ILE A 48 17.03 10.17 -2.38
CA ILE A 48 16.84 9.53 -1.08
C ILE A 48 18.17 8.92 -0.66
N SER A 49 18.75 9.42 0.42
CA SER A 49 20.02 8.95 0.99
C SER A 49 19.75 8.19 2.27
N VAL A 50 19.83 6.85 2.23
CA VAL A 50 19.61 5.96 3.38
C VAL A 50 20.95 5.60 4.02
N LEU A 51 21.12 5.88 5.30
CA LEU A 51 22.33 5.50 6.03
C LEU A 51 22.19 4.10 6.63
N PRO A 52 23.21 3.21 6.54
CA PRO A 52 24.45 3.31 5.74
C PRO A 52 24.32 2.71 4.32
N LYS A 53 23.09 2.49 3.82
CA LYS A 53 22.82 1.67 2.62
C LYS A 53 23.18 2.32 1.29
N GLY A 54 23.14 3.65 1.18
CA GLY A 54 23.46 4.38 -0.05
C GLY A 54 22.38 5.39 -0.45
N MET A 55 22.44 5.85 -1.70
CA MET A 55 21.53 6.86 -2.25
C MET A 55 20.88 6.40 -3.55
N THR A 56 19.65 6.83 -3.78
CA THR A 56 18.88 6.54 -5.00
C THR A 56 18.06 7.76 -5.41
N ASP A 57 17.87 7.93 -6.70
CA ASP A 57 17.05 9.00 -7.26
C ASP A 57 15.71 8.41 -7.74
N VAL A 58 14.62 9.08 -7.41
CA VAL A 58 13.25 8.65 -7.74
C VAL A 58 12.42 9.84 -8.22
N CYS A 59 11.71 9.65 -9.33
CA CYS A 59 10.70 10.61 -9.77
C CYS A 59 9.41 10.40 -8.98
N LEU A 60 8.96 11.45 -8.29
CA LEU A 60 7.73 11.46 -7.51
C LEU A 60 6.76 12.50 -8.09
N GLY A 61 5.72 12.00 -8.76
CA GLY A 61 4.55 12.81 -9.10
C GLY A 61 3.71 13.18 -7.87
N ASN A 62 3.76 12.35 -6.83
CA ASN A 62 3.11 12.60 -5.55
C ASN A 62 4.10 12.34 -4.39
N PRO A 63 4.58 13.39 -3.70
CA PRO A 63 5.51 13.26 -2.59
C PRO A 63 4.98 12.49 -1.37
N HIS A 64 3.65 12.29 -1.24
CA HIS A 64 3.08 11.43 -0.20
C HIS A 64 3.58 9.97 -0.29
N GLN A 65 4.14 9.58 -1.45
CA GLN A 65 4.80 8.28 -1.61
C GLN A 65 6.07 8.13 -0.76
N LEU A 66 6.74 9.23 -0.37
CA LEU A 66 7.92 9.19 0.50
C LEU A 66 7.63 8.51 1.84
N MET A 67 6.45 8.75 2.39
CA MET A 67 6.01 8.17 3.65
C MET A 67 5.86 6.64 3.57
N HIS A 68 5.57 6.11 2.38
CA HIS A 68 5.31 4.69 2.15
C HIS A 68 6.54 3.90 1.67
N SER A 69 7.68 4.57 1.49
CA SER A 69 8.92 3.97 0.98
C SER A 69 9.48 2.83 1.84
N ALA A 70 9.11 2.77 3.12
CA ALA A 70 9.60 1.78 4.09
C ALA A 70 8.79 0.48 4.15
N ILE A 71 7.65 0.40 3.47
CA ILE A 71 6.66 -0.66 3.69
C ILE A 71 6.75 -1.67 2.53
N PRO A 72 6.77 -2.99 2.81
CA PRO A 72 6.60 -3.99 1.76
C PRO A 72 5.26 -3.76 1.05
N SER A 73 5.21 -4.00 -0.25
CA SER A 73 4.11 -3.70 -1.18
C SER A 73 2.79 -4.49 -0.96
N GLY A 74 2.46 -4.86 0.29
CA GLY A 74 1.23 -5.53 0.68
C GLY A 74 0.11 -4.57 1.12
N GLN A 75 -1.08 -5.13 1.35
CA GLN A 75 -2.18 -4.42 2.01
C GLN A 75 -1.86 -4.29 3.50
N CYS A 76 -1.32 -3.14 3.89
CA CYS A 76 -1.05 -2.83 5.28
C CYS A 76 -2.10 -1.87 5.81
N ASP A 77 -2.59 -2.12 7.02
CA ASP A 77 -3.36 -1.14 7.78
C ASP A 77 -2.40 -0.02 8.19
N ALA A 78 -2.81 1.22 7.93
CA ALA A 78 -2.04 2.40 8.29
C ALA A 78 -2.82 3.31 9.23
N LEU A 79 -2.13 3.77 10.27
CA LEU A 79 -2.66 4.66 11.28
C LEU A 79 -1.77 5.91 11.36
N VAL A 80 -2.40 7.09 11.32
CA VAL A 80 -1.70 8.35 11.62
C VAL A 80 -1.65 8.51 13.14
N VAL A 81 -0.45 8.48 13.70
CA VAL A 81 -0.20 8.60 15.15
C VAL A 81 0.05 10.05 15.56
N ASP A 82 0.73 10.82 14.70
CA ASP A 82 0.95 12.25 14.89
C ASP A 82 0.85 12.96 13.53
N ASN A 83 0.27 14.16 13.52
CA ASN A 83 -0.03 14.91 12.30
C ASN A 83 0.09 16.42 12.56
N LYS A 84 1.31 16.93 12.44
CA LYS A 84 1.66 18.34 12.56
C LYS A 84 1.92 18.94 11.17
N PRO A 85 2.00 20.28 11.06
CA PRO A 85 2.25 20.95 9.77
C PRO A 85 3.58 20.58 9.10
N ASP A 86 4.59 20.18 9.88
CA ASP A 86 5.96 19.91 9.44
C ASP A 86 6.45 18.52 9.88
N MET A 87 5.60 17.72 10.51
CA MET A 87 5.96 16.40 11.02
C MET A 87 4.75 15.47 11.00
N ALA A 88 4.96 14.24 10.56
CA ALA A 88 3.94 13.20 10.68
C ALA A 88 4.55 11.88 11.10
N THR A 89 3.81 11.13 11.90
CA THR A 89 4.17 9.76 12.26
C THR A 89 3.06 8.81 11.86
N MET A 90 3.40 7.79 11.09
CA MET A 90 2.51 6.72 10.70
C MET A 90 2.97 5.40 11.30
N GLU A 91 2.00 4.58 11.69
CA GLU A 91 2.23 3.18 12.00
C GLU A 91 1.54 2.29 10.97
N TYR A 92 2.25 1.24 10.59
CA TYR A 92 1.83 0.26 9.61
C TYR A 92 1.78 -1.11 10.26
N ARG A 93 0.73 -1.88 9.95
CA ARG A 93 0.54 -3.27 10.35
C ARG A 93 0.18 -4.09 9.11
N CYS A 94 0.99 -5.09 8.79
CA CYS A 94 0.89 -5.86 7.55
C CYS A 94 0.62 -7.35 7.84
N GLY A 95 -0.14 -7.65 8.90
CA GLY A 95 -0.37 -9.01 9.37
C GLY A 95 0.95 -9.75 9.66
N GLU A 96 1.12 -10.94 9.08
CA GLU A 96 2.32 -11.77 9.25
C GLU A 96 3.58 -11.18 8.57
N ALA A 97 3.42 -10.26 7.62
CA ALA A 97 4.56 -9.63 6.96
C ALA A 97 5.33 -8.68 7.90
N GLY A 98 4.66 -8.20 8.96
CA GLY A 98 5.26 -7.44 10.04
C GLY A 98 4.62 -6.07 10.27
N TRP A 99 5.42 -5.12 10.76
CA TRP A 99 4.97 -3.79 11.13
C TRP A 99 6.07 -2.75 10.97
N ALA A 100 5.68 -1.49 10.81
CA ALA A 100 6.60 -0.37 10.77
C ALA A 100 6.04 0.84 11.52
N ARG A 101 6.92 1.68 12.04
CA ARG A 101 6.61 3.05 12.46
C ARG A 101 7.56 3.96 11.70
N THR A 102 6.99 4.94 11.02
CA THR A 102 7.72 5.89 10.17
C THR A 102 7.36 7.30 10.60
N THR A 103 8.37 8.10 10.90
CA THR A 103 8.23 9.53 11.15
C THR A 103 8.90 10.28 10.01
N ILE A 104 8.18 11.22 9.41
CA ILE A 104 8.77 12.19 8.49
C ILE A 104 8.80 13.57 9.17
N HIS A 105 9.93 14.24 9.04
CA HIS A 105 10.11 15.65 9.35
C HIS A 105 10.32 16.39 8.03
N VAL A 106 9.48 17.38 7.75
CA VAL A 106 9.57 18.21 6.55
C VAL A 106 10.30 19.50 6.93
N ASP A 107 11.49 19.69 6.36
CA ASP A 107 12.28 20.89 6.61
C ASP A 107 11.84 22.05 5.69
N ASN A 108 11.44 21.75 4.45
CA ASN A 108 10.81 22.66 3.48
C ASN A 108 10.24 21.87 2.28
N GLY A 109 9.66 22.55 1.28
CA GLY A 109 9.05 21.91 0.10
C GLY A 109 9.97 21.05 -0.77
N HIS A 110 11.29 21.08 -0.53
CA HIS A 110 12.30 20.34 -1.27
C HIS A 110 13.20 19.47 -0.37
N SER A 111 12.93 19.36 0.93
CA SER A 111 13.77 18.61 1.88
C SER A 111 12.97 18.02 3.02
N ALA A 112 13.23 16.76 3.33
CA ALA A 112 12.65 16.05 4.46
C ALA A 112 13.61 15.00 5.01
N ARG A 113 13.36 14.56 6.24
CA ARG A 113 14.06 13.46 6.91
C ARG A 113 13.08 12.39 7.32
N ILE A 114 13.43 11.13 7.07
CA ILE A 114 12.63 9.96 7.43
C ILE A 114 13.38 9.17 8.49
N ASP A 115 12.70 8.83 9.57
CA ASP A 115 13.12 7.82 10.53
C ASP A 115 12.11 6.68 10.49
N SER A 116 12.58 5.45 10.24
CA SER A 116 11.70 4.29 10.17
C SER A 116 12.30 3.08 10.86
N GLN A 117 11.46 2.39 11.60
CA GLN A 117 11.82 1.16 12.31
C GLN A 117 10.67 0.17 12.34
N GLY A 118 10.98 -1.11 12.52
CA GLY A 118 9.95 -2.13 12.61
C GLY A 118 10.49 -3.54 12.43
N VAL A 119 9.59 -4.43 12.03
CA VAL A 119 9.88 -5.83 11.68
C VAL A 119 9.31 -6.09 10.29
N ALA A 120 10.12 -6.60 9.38
CA ALA A 120 9.70 -7.02 8.05
C ALA A 120 10.22 -8.43 7.76
N GLY A 121 9.34 -9.36 7.38
CA GLY A 121 9.75 -10.74 7.08
C GLY A 121 10.46 -11.44 8.24
N ARG A 122 10.02 -11.18 9.49
CA ARG A 122 10.62 -11.66 10.76
C ARG A 122 12.00 -11.09 11.10
N MET A 123 12.49 -10.09 10.37
CA MET A 123 13.75 -9.43 10.66
C MET A 123 13.51 -7.99 11.14
N PRO A 124 14.11 -7.57 12.27
CA PRO A 124 14.04 -6.18 12.69
C PRO A 124 14.81 -5.29 11.72
N PHE A 125 14.32 -4.07 11.53
CA PHE A 125 15.02 -3.04 10.79
C PHE A 125 14.89 -1.69 11.48
N ALA A 126 15.87 -0.83 11.24
CA ALA A 126 15.82 0.59 11.54
C ALA A 126 16.69 1.32 10.50
N PHE A 127 16.22 2.46 10.03
CA PHE A 127 17.01 3.31 9.14
C PHE A 127 16.61 4.77 9.27
N LYS A 128 17.54 5.63 8.85
CA LYS A 128 17.29 7.05 8.64
C LYS A 128 17.57 7.38 7.18
N ALA A 129 16.77 8.27 6.61
CA ALA A 129 16.95 8.76 5.27
C ALA A 129 16.84 10.28 5.19
N ASP A 130 17.78 10.90 4.48
CA ASP A 130 17.67 12.29 4.05
C ASP A 130 17.08 12.31 2.64
N VAL A 131 16.05 13.12 2.42
CA VAL A 131 15.32 13.19 1.16
C VAL A 131 15.37 14.60 0.63
N ARG A 132 15.88 14.79 -0.58
CA ARG A 132 16.05 16.12 -1.19
C ARG A 132 15.57 16.14 -2.63
N ARG A 133 14.77 17.13 -3.01
CA ARG A 133 14.40 17.35 -4.41
C ARG A 133 15.63 17.83 -5.16
N ILE A 134 15.94 17.18 -6.28
CA ILE A 134 17.10 17.48 -7.11
C ILE A 134 16.72 18.11 -8.46
N GLY A 135 15.44 18.08 -8.82
CA GLY A 135 14.98 18.71 -10.06
C GLY A 135 13.55 18.32 -10.42
N ASN A 136 13.19 18.60 -11.67
CA ASN A 136 11.99 18.04 -12.29
C ASN A 136 12.26 16.58 -12.65
N CYS A 137 11.21 15.77 -12.76
CA CYS A 137 11.37 14.42 -13.29
C CYS A 137 11.95 14.46 -14.71
N PRO A 138 12.82 13.50 -15.07
CA PRO A 138 13.25 13.35 -16.45
C PRO A 138 12.04 13.06 -17.36
N SER A 139 12.08 13.60 -18.57
CA SER A 139 11.06 13.41 -19.62
C SER A 139 11.16 12.05 -20.29
#